data_AF-A0A535V253-F1
#
_entry.id   AF-A0A535V253-F1
#
_cell.length_a   1.000
_cell.length_b   1.000
_cell.length_c   1.000
_cell.angle_alpha   90.00
_cell.angle_beta   90.00
_cell.angle_gamma   90.00
#
_symmetry.space_group_name_H-M   'P 1'
#
loop_
_entity.id
_entity.type
_entity.pdbx_description
1 polymer ?
#
loop_
_entity_poly.entity_id
_entity_poly.type
_entity_poly.pdbx_seq_one_letter_code
_entity_poly.pdbx_strand_id
1 'polypeptide(L)' 'MNIAFLFLGIVPGLLAGLLAFVITYDEYSRHYVDRRGPLRLALEAAVFAFFVFLALSVATGFVLTRAYMSQ' A
#
# COMPACT_ATOMS: atom_id res chain seq x y z
N MET A 1 -1.54 20.42 -4.76
CA MET A 1 -0.85 19.16 -4.41
C MET A 1 0.36 19.05 -5.31
N ASN A 2 1.57 18.95 -4.73
CA ASN A 2 2.79 18.86 -5.53
C ASN A 2 2.93 17.45 -6.11
N ILE A 3 3.39 17.30 -7.36
CA ILE A 3 3.44 16.01 -8.06
C ILE A 3 4.43 15.03 -7.41
N ALA A 4 5.44 15.56 -6.71
CA ALA A 4 6.40 14.77 -5.95
C ALA A 4 5.73 13.91 -4.86
N PHE A 5 4.67 14.39 -4.21
CA PHE A 5 3.96 13.62 -3.16
C PHE A 5 3.16 12.46 -3.76
N LEU A 6 2.70 12.58 -5.01
CA LEU A 6 2.08 11.47 -5.74
C LEU A 6 3.10 10.35 -6.01
N PHE A 7 4.31 10.69 -6.45
CA PHE A 7 5.38 9.70 -6.63
C PHE A 7 5.80 9.04 -5.31
N LEU A 8 5.87 9.81 -4.22
CA LEU A 8 6.11 9.30 -2.87
C LEU A 8 4.97 8.43 -2.32
N GLY A 9 3.77 8.47 -2.90
CA GLY A 9 2.68 7.55 -2.53
C GLY A 9 2.68 6.29 -3.38
N ILE A 10 2.86 6.43 -4.69
CA ILE A 10 2.75 5.34 -5.65
C ILE A 10 3.91 4.35 -5.50
N VAL A 11 5.15 4.83 -5.42
CA VAL A 11 6.32 3.92 -5.37
C VAL A 11 6.35 3.12 -4.06
N PRO A 12 6.23 3.74 -2.86
CA PRO A 12 6.17 2.98 -1.61
C PRO A 12 4.89 2.17 -1.48
N GLY A 13 3.76 2.66 -2.02
CA GLY A 13 2.51 1.90 -2.05
C GLY A 13 2.62 0.61 -2.87
N LEU A 14 3.27 0.66 -4.04
CA LEU A 14 3.51 -0.53 -4.85
C LEU A 14 4.44 -1.53 -4.14
N LEU A 15 5.51 -1.05 -3.51
CA LEU A 15 6.40 -1.90 -2.72
C LEU A 15 5.67 -2.52 -1.52
N ALA A 16 4.86 -1.73 -0.81
CA ALA A 16 4.05 -2.21 0.31
C ALA A 16 3.03 -3.26 -0.14
N GLY A 17 2.34 -3.03 -1.26
CA GLY A 17 1.42 -4.00 -1.85
C GLY A 17 2.11 -5.30 -2.26
N LEU A 18 3.27 -5.22 -2.90
CA LEU A 18 4.06 -6.41 -3.28
C LEU A 18 4.55 -7.20 -2.06
N LEU A 19 5.05 -6.51 -1.03
CA LEU A 19 5.49 -7.17 0.20
C LEU A 19 4.32 -7.80 0.94
N ALA A 20 3.18 -7.10 1.05
CA ALA A 20 1.97 -7.64 1.65
C ALA A 20 1.50 -8.89 0.89
N PHE A 21 1.51 -8.87 -0.44
CA PHE A 21 1.21 -10.05 -1.25
C PHE A 21 2.13 -11.23 -0.90
N VAL A 22 3.44 -11.02 -0.94
CA VAL A 22 4.43 -12.10 -0.73
C VAL A 22 4.31 -12.69 0.67
N ILE A 23 4.20 -11.84 1.69
CA ILE A 23 4.07 -12.28 3.09
C ILE A 23 2.78 -13.06 3.28
N THR A 24 1.63 -12.51 2.85
CA THR A 24 0.34 -13.18 3.00
C THR A 24 0.29 -14.47 2.20
N TYR A 25 0.83 -14.50 0.97
CA TYR A 25 0.83 -15.71 0.18
C TYR A 25 1.72 -16.80 0.81
N ASP A 26 2.94 -16.46 1.24
CA ASP A 26 3.85 -17.43 1.87
C ASP A 26 3.24 -18.01 3.15
N GLU A 27 2.67 -17.17 4.01
CA GLU A 27 2.06 -17.60 5.28
C GLU A 27 0.87 -18.53 5.06
N TYR A 28 -0.07 -18.14 4.19
CA TYR A 28 -1.29 -18.90 3.96
C TYR A 28 -1.05 -20.12 3.05
N SER A 29 -0.07 -20.08 2.14
CA SER A 29 0.22 -21.24 1.28
C SER A 29 0.77 -22.45 2.05
N ARG A 30 1.34 -22.23 3.24
CA ARG A 30 1.82 -23.29 4.14
C ARG A 30 0.71 -23.98 4.91
N HIS A 31 -0.42 -23.29 5.11
CA HIS A 31 -1.54 -23.77 5.93
C HIS A 31 -2.68 -24.37 5.10
N TYR A 32 -2.81 -23.98 3.83
CA TYR A 32 -3.91 -24.40 2.97
C TYR A 32 -3.46 -25.42 1.93
N VAL A 33 -4.22 -26.52 1.80
CA VAL A 33 -4.00 -27.55 0.77
C VAL A 33 -4.33 -27.01 -0.64
N ASP A 34 -5.35 -26.14 -0.76
CA ASP A 34 -5.70 -25.46 -2.00
C ASP A 34 -5.08 -24.05 -2.05
N ARG A 35 -4.39 -23.73 -3.15
CA ARG A 35 -3.69 -22.46 -3.36
C ARG A 35 -4.60 -21.31 -3.84
N ARG A 36 -5.84 -21.59 -4.23
CA ARG A 36 -6.78 -20.55 -4.70
C ARG A 36 -7.20 -19.58 -3.59
N GLY A 37 -7.41 -20.08 -2.37
CA GLY A 37 -7.74 -19.26 -1.20
C GLY A 37 -6.61 -18.28 -0.83
N PRO A 38 -5.39 -18.77 -0.57
CA PRO A 38 -4.22 -17.93 -0.26
C PRO A 38 -3.93 -16.86 -1.31
N LEU A 39 -4.09 -17.16 -2.60
CA LEU A 39 -3.87 -16.20 -3.68
C LEU A 39 -4.86 -15.02 -3.61
N ARG A 40 -6.14 -15.29 -3.35
CA ARG A 40 -7.15 -14.24 -3.21
C ARG A 40 -6.88 -13.37 -1.99
N LEU A 41 -6.58 -13.99 -0.83
CA LEU A 41 -6.25 -13.27 0.40
C LEU A 41 -5.02 -12.37 0.21
N ALA A 42 -3.97 -12.90 -0.45
CA ALA A 42 -2.77 -12.13 -0.74
C ALA A 42 -3.03 -10.95 -1.68
N LEU A 43 -3.89 -11.11 -2.70
CA LEU A 43 -4.28 -9.99 -3.57
C LEU A 43 -5.10 -8.94 -2.83
N GLU A 44 -6.06 -9.35 -2.00
CA GLU A 44 -6.85 -8.42 -1.17
C GLU A 44 -5.93 -7.63 -0.21
N ALA A 45 -4.96 -8.30 0.43
CA ALA A 45 -3.96 -7.66 1.29
C ALA A 45 -3.06 -6.68 0.52
N ALA A 46 -2.60 -7.06 -0.68
CA ALA A 46 -1.76 -6.22 -1.54
C ALA A 46 -2.46 -4.92 -1.95
N VAL A 47 -3.70 -5.05 -2.42
CA VAL A 47 -4.53 -3.91 -2.84
C VAL A 47 -4.81 -3.01 -1.64
N PHE A 48 -5.15 -3.59 -0.48
CA PHE A 48 -5.39 -2.84 0.74
C PHE A 48 -4.14 -2.05 1.17
N ALA A 49 -2.98 -2.69 1.22
CA ALA A 49 -1.72 -2.04 1.58
C ALA A 49 -1.37 -0.89 0.62
N PHE A 50 -1.52 -1.10 -0.70
CA PHE A 50 -1.30 -0.05 -1.69
C PHE A 50 -2.18 1.18 -1.42
N PHE A 51 -3.49 1.00 -1.23
CA PHE A 51 -4.41 2.11 -1.00
C PHE A 51 -4.18 2.82 0.34
N VAL A 52 -3.78 2.09 1.39
CA VAL A 52 -3.41 2.69 2.68
C VAL A 52 -2.22 3.64 2.50
N PHE A 53 -1.14 3.18 1.88
CA PHE A 53 0.05 4.01 1.67
C PHE A 53 -0.20 5.17 0.71
N LEU A 54 -1.02 4.96 -0.33
CA LEU A 54 -1.44 6.03 -1.21
C LEU A 54 -2.24 7.11 -0.46
N ALA A 55 -3.21 6.70 0.36
CA ALA A 55 -4.02 7.61 1.18
C ALA A 55 -3.17 8.38 2.19
N LEU A 56 -2.22 7.70 2.85
CA LEU A 56 -1.26 8.34 3.76
C LEU A 56 -0.42 9.39 3.03
N SER A 57 0.13 9.08 1.86
CA SER A 57 0.92 10.06 1.10
C SER A 57 0.10 11.28 0.69
N VAL A 58 -1.15 11.08 0.26
CA VAL A 58 -2.06 12.18 -0.07
C VAL A 58 -2.38 13.03 1.17
N ALA A 59 -2.66 12.40 2.31
CA ALA A 59 -2.93 13.09 3.57
C ALA A 59 -1.70 13.89 4.04
N THR A 60 -0.51 13.29 4.02
CA THR A 60 0.75 13.95 4.36
C THR A 60 1.05 15.11 3.43
N GLY A 61 0.88 14.93 2.12
CA GLY A 61 1.04 16.01 1.13
C GLY A 61 0.08 17.17 1.36
N PHE A 62 -1.18 16.88 1.71
CA PHE A 62 -2.17 17.89 2.06
C PHE A 62 -1.80 18.66 3.34
N VAL A 63 -1.46 17.95 4.42
CA VAL A 63 -1.09 18.57 5.71
C VAL A 63 0.18 19.42 5.57
N LEU A 64 1.22 18.91 4.91
CA LEU A 64 2.45 19.67 4.66
C LEU A 64 2.17 20.92 3.84
N THR A 65 1.42 20.78 2.73
CA THR A 65 1.08 21.93 1.89
C THR A 65 0.35 23.02 2.69
N ARG A 66 -0.57 22.62 3.58
CA ARG A 66 -1.28 23.55 4.46
C ARG A 66 -0.35 24.21 5.48
N ALA A 67 0.55 23.45 6.10
CA ALA A 67 1.51 23.97 7.07
C ALA A 67 2.50 24.98 6.46
N TYR A 68 2.97 24.73 5.24
CA TYR A 68 3.84 25.65 4.51
C TYR A 68 3.14 26.97 4.12
N MET A 69 1.83 26.94 3.81
CA MET A 69 1.08 28.16 3.46
C MET A 69 0.70 29.03 4.66
N SER A 70 0.81 28.51 5.88
CA SER A 70 0.50 29.25 7.12
C SER A 70 1.68 30.01 7.73
N GLN A 71 2.87 29.93 7.11
CA GLN A 71 4.07 30.70 7.44
C GLN A 71 4.19 31.91 6.51
#